data_AF-A0A6G8NLN2-F1
#
_entry.id   AF-A0A6G8NLN2-F1
#
_cell.length_a   1.000
_cell.length_b   1.000
_cell.length_c   1.000
_cell.angle_alpha   90.00
_cell.angle_beta   90.00
_cell.angle_gamma   90.00
#
_symmetry.space_group_name_H-M   'P 1'
#
loop_
_entity.id
_entity.type
_entity.pdbx_description
1 polymer ?
#
loop_
_entity_poly.entity_id
_entity_poly.type
_entity_poly.pdbx_seq_one_letter_code
_entity_poly.pdbx_strand_id
1 'polypeptide(L)'
;MTYSQDEKLEKAAGWLREAGGLLITAGAGMGVDSGLPDFRGWEGFWRAYPALHHHGLSFEDIANPARFAEHPELAWGFYGHRLKLYRETVPHEGFAILRRWADRMPVALSYSRATWTDSSKRPDFPKAGSTNAMGRFIHFNA
;
A
#
# COMPACT_ATOMS: atom_id res chain seq x y z
N MET A 1 -26.51 -18.57 13.94
CA MET A 1 -27.02 -18.16 12.61
C MET A 1 -25.87 -17.55 11.84
N THR A 2 -25.48 -18.17 10.73
CA THR A 2 -24.44 -17.67 9.83
C THR A 2 -25.13 -16.83 8.76
N TYR A 3 -24.88 -15.52 8.74
CA TYR A 3 -25.37 -14.63 7.69
C TYR A 3 -24.79 -15.02 6.32
N SER A 4 -25.60 -14.87 5.27
CA SER A 4 -25.12 -14.93 3.89
C SER A 4 -24.10 -13.82 3.61
N GLN A 5 -23.33 -13.93 2.53
CA GLN A 5 -22.38 -12.87 2.19
C GLN A 5 -23.11 -11.55 1.90
N ASP A 6 -24.25 -11.60 1.20
CA ASP A 6 -25.03 -10.41 0.85
C ASP A 6 -25.59 -9.72 2.10
N GLU A 7 -26.06 -10.49 3.09
CA GLU A 7 -26.54 -9.93 4.36
C GLU A 7 -25.43 -9.22 5.15
N LYS A 8 -24.21 -9.78 5.13
CA LYS A 8 -23.05 -9.15 5.77
C LYS A 8 -22.66 -7.86 5.06
N LEU A 9 -22.70 -7.85 3.73
CA LEU A 9 -22.38 -6.68 2.92
C LEU A 9 -23.40 -5.56 3.12
N GLU A 10 -24.70 -5.87 3.13
CA GLU A 10 -25.73 -4.85 3.37
C GLU A 10 -25.61 -4.26 4.78
N LYS A 11 -25.33 -5.10 5.78
CA LYS A 11 -25.09 -4.64 7.15
C LYS A 11 -23.87 -3.72 7.24
N ALA A 12 -22.76 -4.08 6.58
CA ALA A 12 -21.57 -3.25 6.54
C ALA A 12 -21.83 -1.91 5.81
N ALA A 13 -22.59 -1.93 4.72
CA ALA A 13 -23.01 -0.72 4.01
C ALA A 13 -23.87 0.19 4.90
N GLY A 14 -24.78 -0.39 5.69
CA GLY A 14 -25.54 0.34 6.72
C GLY A 14 -24.63 1.07 7.72
N TRP A 15 -23.67 0.35 8.31
CA TRP A 15 -22.70 0.93 9.23
C TRP A 15 -21.87 2.05 8.60
N LEU A 16 -21.45 1.90 7.34
CA LEU A 16 -20.72 2.95 6.63
C LEU A 16 -21.56 4.21 6.42
N ARG A 17 -22.87 4.08 6.14
CA ARG A 17 -23.76 5.24 5.95
C ARG A 17 -23.98 6.03 7.25
N GLU A 18 -23.99 5.35 8.39
CA GLU A 18 -24.26 5.94 9.71
C GLU A 18 -22.98 6.42 10.44
N ALA A 19 -21.81 6.00 9.97
CA ALA A 19 -20.55 6.29 10.65
C ALA A 19 -20.21 7.79 10.66
N GLY A 20 -19.84 8.30 11.84
CA GLY A 20 -19.29 9.65 11.99
C GLY A 20 -17.84 9.79 11.52
N GLY A 21 -17.16 8.66 11.28
CA GLY A 21 -15.84 8.64 10.69
C GLY A 21 -15.37 7.27 10.22
N LEU A 22 -14.34 7.26 9.39
CA LEU A 22 -13.83 6.06 8.73
C LEU A 22 -12.34 5.86 9.03
N LEU A 23 -12.00 4.69 9.57
CA LEU A 23 -10.63 4.20 9.71
C LEU A 23 -10.43 3.03 8.74
N ILE A 24 -9.52 3.20 7.78
CA ILE A 24 -9.17 2.14 6.83
C ILE A 24 -7.83 1.56 7.24
N THR A 25 -7.78 0.24 7.44
CA THR A 25 -6.53 -0.51 7.62
C THR A 25 -6.33 -1.47 6.46
N ALA A 26 -5.21 -1.35 5.76
CA ALA A 26 -4.88 -2.20 4.61
C ALA A 26 -3.43 -2.69 4.70
N GLY A 27 -3.21 -3.95 4.31
CA GLY A 27 -1.89 -4.55 4.14
C GLY A 27 -1.48 -4.63 2.66
N ALA A 28 -0.29 -5.18 2.40
CA ALA A 28 0.27 -5.31 1.05
C ALA A 28 -0.65 -6.04 0.05
N GLY A 29 -1.57 -6.89 0.55
CA GLY A 29 -2.57 -7.58 -0.28
C GLY A 29 -3.49 -6.65 -1.09
N MET A 30 -3.69 -5.40 -0.65
CA MET A 30 -4.50 -4.43 -1.41
C MET A 30 -3.81 -4.04 -2.73
N GLY A 31 -2.49 -4.08 -2.80
CA GLY A 31 -1.72 -3.74 -4.00
C GLY A 31 -1.66 -4.86 -5.05
N VAL A 32 -2.09 -6.09 -4.72
CA VAL A 32 -1.96 -7.27 -5.59
C VAL A 32 -2.77 -7.09 -6.88
N ASP A 33 -3.99 -6.56 -6.77
CA ASP A 33 -4.85 -6.27 -7.92
C ASP A 33 -4.29 -5.12 -8.79
N SER A 34 -3.29 -4.38 -8.29
CA SER A 34 -2.54 -3.35 -9.05
C SER A 34 -1.25 -3.91 -9.67
N GLY A 35 -1.03 -5.23 -9.61
CA GLY A 35 0.14 -5.89 -10.17
C GLY A 35 1.41 -5.79 -9.31
N LEU A 36 1.30 -5.30 -8.08
CA LEU A 36 2.43 -5.28 -7.15
C LEU A 36 2.65 -6.66 -6.55
N PRO A 37 3.91 -7.11 -6.44
CA PRO A 37 4.21 -8.38 -5.79
C PRO A 37 3.83 -8.28 -4.31
N ASP A 38 2.97 -9.19 -3.85
CA ASP A 38 2.92 -9.47 -2.43
C ASP A 38 4.12 -10.36 -2.10
N PHE A 39 5.02 -9.90 -1.23
CA PHE A 39 6.22 -10.63 -0.85
C PHE A 39 5.89 -11.84 0.07
N ARG A 40 4.74 -12.49 -0.16
CA ARG A 40 4.26 -13.64 0.60
C ARG A 40 5.09 -14.87 0.19
N GLY A 41 6.13 -15.13 0.98
CA GLY A 41 7.00 -16.28 0.83
C GLY A 41 8.18 -16.04 -0.11
N TRP A 42 9.16 -16.95 -0.06
CA TRP A 42 10.42 -16.86 -0.82
C TRP A 42 10.19 -16.88 -2.33
N GLU A 43 9.25 -17.69 -2.81
CA GLU A 43 8.95 -17.82 -4.24
C GLU A 43 8.35 -16.53 -4.84
N GLY A 44 7.44 -15.87 -4.13
CA GLY A 44 6.86 -14.59 -4.57
C GLY A 44 7.91 -13.49 -4.68
N PHE A 45 8.83 -13.45 -3.71
CA PHE A 45 9.95 -12.53 -3.71
C PHE A 45 10.95 -12.80 -4.84
N TRP A 46 11.41 -14.04 -5.00
CA TRP A 46 12.40 -14.40 -6.03
C TRP A 46 11.84 -14.29 -7.45
N ARG A 47 10.54 -14.48 -7.66
CA ARG A 47 9.89 -14.16 -8.94
C ARG A 47 9.99 -12.68 -9.29
N ALA A 48 9.87 -11.79 -8.29
CA ALA A 48 10.02 -10.35 -8.49
C ALA A 48 11.49 -9.90 -8.57
N TYR A 49 12.42 -10.67 -8.00
CA TYR A 49 13.86 -10.38 -8.01
C TYR A 49 14.70 -11.63 -8.34
N PRO A 50 14.72 -12.09 -9.60
CA PRO A 50 15.49 -13.28 -10.00
C PRO A 50 16.99 -13.13 -9.71
N ALA A 51 17.54 -11.92 -9.80
CA ALA A 51 18.93 -11.64 -9.46
C ALA A 51 19.26 -11.94 -7.99
N LEU A 52 18.32 -11.73 -7.06
CA LEU A 52 18.52 -12.02 -5.63
C LEU A 52 18.42 -13.51 -5.32
N HIS A 53 17.65 -14.27 -6.13
CA HIS A 53 17.62 -15.72 -6.06
C HIS A 53 19.00 -16.33 -6.33
N HIS A 54 19.74 -15.80 -7.31
CA HIS A 54 21.08 -16.28 -7.65
C HIS A 54 22.08 -16.09 -6.50
N HIS A 55 21.85 -15.11 -5.62
CA HIS A 55 22.66 -14.84 -4.44
C HIS A 55 22.13 -15.52 -3.17
N GLY A 56 21.02 -16.27 -3.24
CA GLY A 56 20.38 -16.89 -2.09
C GLY A 56 19.89 -15.89 -1.04
N LEU A 57 19.68 -14.62 -1.43
CA LEU A 57 19.29 -13.57 -0.49
C LEU A 57 17.78 -13.56 -0.31
N SER A 58 17.34 -13.49 0.94
CA SER A 58 15.95 -13.22 1.30
C SER A 58 15.62 -11.73 1.18
N PHE A 59 14.33 -11.39 1.31
CA PHE A 59 13.88 -10.00 1.38
C PHE A 59 14.53 -9.28 2.56
N GLU A 60 14.56 -9.94 3.72
CA GLU A 60 15.12 -9.43 4.96
C GLU A 60 16.63 -9.19 4.85
N ASP A 61 17.33 -10.07 4.14
CA ASP A 61 18.77 -9.92 3.91
C ASP A 61 19.05 -8.65 3.11
N ILE A 62 18.39 -8.45 1.96
CA ILE A 62 18.66 -7.29 1.10
C ILE A 62 18.11 -5.99 1.69
N ALA A 63 17.06 -6.06 2.52
CA ALA A 63 16.47 -4.91 3.21
C ALA A 63 17.22 -4.53 4.50
N ASN A 64 18.46 -5.00 4.69
CA ASN A 64 19.32 -4.69 5.82
C ASN A 64 20.32 -3.57 5.47
N PRO A 65 20.43 -2.49 6.28
CA PRO A 65 21.43 -1.44 6.09
C PRO A 65 22.88 -1.96 5.95
N ALA A 66 23.23 -3.05 6.63
CA ALA A 66 24.55 -3.66 6.52
C ALA A 66 24.85 -4.13 5.08
N ARG A 67 23.86 -4.71 4.38
CA ARG A 67 24.02 -5.12 2.97
C ARG A 67 24.18 -3.94 2.03
N PHE A 68 23.61 -2.79 2.38
CA PHE A 68 23.82 -1.57 1.62
C PHE A 68 25.28 -1.12 1.64
N ALA A 69 25.97 -1.30 2.78
CA ALA A 69 27.39 -0.98 2.92
C ALA A 69 28.28 -2.01 2.21
N GLU A 70 27.93 -3.30 2.25
CA GLU A 70 28.70 -4.38 1.64
C GLU A 70 28.53 -4.45 0.12
N HIS A 71 27.29 -4.26 -0.36
CA HIS A 71 26.91 -4.43 -1.77
C HIS A 71 25.99 -3.28 -2.24
N PRO A 72 26.51 -2.04 -2.35
CA PRO A 72 25.71 -0.87 -2.67
C PRO A 72 25.00 -0.98 -4.02
N GLU A 73 25.64 -1.55 -5.04
CA GLU A 73 25.04 -1.71 -6.37
C GLU A 73 23.80 -2.62 -6.34
N LEU A 74 23.89 -3.74 -5.60
CA LEU A 74 22.80 -4.69 -5.46
C LEU A 74 21.63 -4.08 -4.67
N ALA A 75 21.94 -3.36 -3.59
CA ALA A 75 20.95 -2.65 -2.79
C ALA A 75 20.26 -1.54 -3.61
N TRP A 76 21.02 -0.74 -4.36
CA TRP A 76 20.47 0.27 -5.26
C TRP A 76 19.62 -0.34 -6.38
N GLY A 77 20.02 -1.49 -6.94
CA GLY A 77 19.21 -2.22 -7.91
C GLY A 77 17.88 -2.68 -7.31
N PHE A 78 17.90 -3.23 -6.10
CA PHE A 78 16.70 -3.65 -5.37
C PHE A 78 15.74 -2.48 -5.09
N TYR A 79 16.23 -1.40 -4.47
CA TYR A 79 15.39 -0.24 -4.15
C TYR A 79 14.97 0.56 -5.38
N GLY A 80 15.84 0.66 -6.39
CA GLY A 80 15.54 1.31 -7.66
C GLY A 80 14.43 0.58 -8.43
N HIS A 81 14.49 -0.75 -8.48
CA HIS A 81 13.44 -1.56 -9.08
C HIS A 81 12.10 -1.40 -8.35
N ARG A 82 12.10 -1.41 -7.00
CA ARG A 82 10.89 -1.14 -6.21
C ARG A 82 10.30 0.23 -6.51
N LEU A 83 11.12 1.27 -6.54
CA LEU A 83 10.68 2.63 -6.85
C LEU A 83 10.09 2.72 -8.27
N LYS A 84 10.67 2.01 -9.24
CA LYS A 84 10.14 1.92 -10.59
C LYS A 84 8.75 1.25 -10.60
N LEU A 85 8.60 0.11 -9.92
CA LEU A 85 7.30 -0.59 -9.81
C LEU A 85 6.22 0.34 -9.25
N TYR A 86 6.48 1.02 -8.13
CA TYR A 86 5.52 1.98 -7.57
C TYR A 86 5.18 3.12 -8.53
N ARG A 87 6.14 3.57 -9.34
CA ARG A 87 5.93 4.64 -10.34
C ARG A 87 5.03 4.19 -11.49
N GLU A 88 5.20 2.96 -11.95
CA GLU A 88 4.52 2.39 -13.11
C GLU A 88 3.17 1.74 -12.76
N THR A 89 2.99 1.33 -11.50
CA THR A 89 1.73 0.74 -11.03
C THR A 89 0.58 1.75 -11.08
N VAL A 90 -0.49 1.35 -11.76
CA VAL A 90 -1.78 2.04 -11.72
C VAL A 90 -2.60 1.46 -10.57
N PRO A 91 -3.03 2.27 -9.58
CA PRO A 91 -3.86 1.79 -8.49
C PRO A 91 -5.18 1.20 -9.01
N HIS A 92 -5.56 0.01 -8.54
CA HIS A 92 -6.85 -0.58 -8.87
C HIS A 92 -8.03 0.23 -8.28
N GLU A 93 -9.24 -0.04 -8.77
CA GLU A 93 -10.45 0.73 -8.46
C GLU A 93 -10.77 0.79 -6.96
N GLY A 94 -10.37 -0.22 -6.18
CA GLY A 94 -10.59 -0.27 -4.74
C GLY A 94 -10.06 0.96 -4.01
N PHE A 95 -8.89 1.48 -4.40
CA PHE A 95 -8.34 2.71 -3.82
C PHE A 95 -9.22 3.94 -4.10
N ALA A 96 -9.79 4.04 -5.30
CA ALA A 96 -10.68 5.13 -5.66
C ALA A 96 -12.01 5.05 -4.90
N ILE A 97 -12.55 3.85 -4.67
CA ILE A 97 -13.76 3.63 -3.86
C ILE A 97 -13.53 4.10 -2.42
N LEU A 98 -12.43 3.65 -1.80
CA LEU A 98 -12.06 4.01 -0.44
C LEU A 98 -11.86 5.53 -0.30
N ARG A 99 -11.23 6.16 -1.30
CA ARG A 99 -11.07 7.61 -1.34
C ARG A 99 -12.43 8.32 -1.36
N ARG A 100 -13.35 7.89 -2.23
CA ARG A 100 -14.70 8.48 -2.30
C ARG A 100 -15.47 8.36 -0.99
N TRP A 101 -15.33 7.24 -0.28
CA TRP A 101 -15.96 7.07 1.03
C TRP A 101 -15.35 7.99 2.07
N ALA A 102 -14.02 8.03 2.15
CA ALA A 102 -13.31 8.89 3.10
C ALA A 102 -13.58 10.38 2.86
N ASP A 103 -13.69 10.82 1.59
CA ASP A 103 -13.99 12.22 1.26
C ASP A 103 -15.39 12.66 1.74
N ARG A 104 -16.35 11.72 1.80
CA ARG A 104 -17.72 11.96 2.26
C ARG A 104 -17.89 11.94 3.79
N MET A 105 -16.88 11.53 4.54
CA MET A 105 -16.97 11.45 6.00
C MET A 105 -16.58 12.78 6.66
N PRO A 106 -17.21 13.16 7.78
CA PRO A 106 -16.78 14.32 8.58
C PRO A 106 -15.34 14.17 9.06
N VAL A 107 -14.99 12.97 9.55
CA VAL A 107 -13.65 12.60 10.01
C VAL A 107 -13.18 11.35 9.25
N ALA A 108 -12.01 11.41 8.62
CA ALA A 108 -11.44 10.25 7.92
C ALA A 108 -9.95 10.11 8.19
N LEU A 109 -9.54 8.90 8.58
CA LEU A 109 -8.15 8.52 8.78
C LEU A 109 -7.83 7.25 7.97
N SER A 110 -6.81 7.32 7.14
CA SER A 110 -6.28 6.13 6.45
C SER A 110 -4.98 5.69 7.11
N TYR A 111 -4.88 4.41 7.45
CA TYR A 111 -3.65 3.78 7.93
C TYR A 111 -3.33 2.56 7.07
N SER A 112 -2.43 2.72 6.11
CA SER A 112 -1.86 1.60 5.36
C SER A 112 -0.54 1.16 6.03
N ARG A 113 -0.44 -0.12 6.37
CA ARG A 113 0.85 -0.73 6.74
C ARG A 113 1.49 -1.28 5.47
N ALA A 114 1.81 -0.37 4.55
CA ALA A 114 2.69 -0.65 3.41
C ALA A 114 4.09 -0.15 3.80
N THR A 115 5.08 -1.05 3.72
CA THR A 115 6.47 -0.71 4.06
C THR A 115 6.99 0.37 3.12
N TRP A 116 7.37 1.51 3.71
CA TRP A 116 8.12 2.64 3.14
C TRP A 116 7.98 2.87 1.63
N THR A 117 7.14 3.83 1.25
CA THR A 117 7.45 4.80 0.17
C THR A 117 6.56 6.03 0.34
N ASP A 118 7.15 7.21 0.27
CA ASP A 118 6.44 8.48 0.21
C ASP A 118 6.25 8.85 -1.26
N SER A 119 5.04 8.67 -1.79
CA SER A 119 4.70 9.07 -3.17
C SER A 119 4.39 10.57 -3.31
N SER A 120 4.43 11.35 -2.22
CA SER A 120 4.12 12.79 -2.20
C SER A 120 5.08 13.68 -3.01
N LYS A 121 6.17 13.11 -3.53
CA LYS A 121 7.17 13.81 -4.36
C LYS A 121 6.90 13.75 -5.88
N ARG A 122 5.79 13.17 -6.32
CA ARG A 122 5.34 13.27 -7.72
C ARG A 122 4.74 14.65 -8.00
N PRO A 123 5.16 15.37 -9.06
CA PRO A 123 4.66 16.72 -9.37
C PRO A 123 3.17 16.73 -9.81
N ASP A 124 2.65 15.59 -10.25
CA ASP A 124 1.29 15.37 -10.73
C ASP A 124 0.37 14.71 -9.69
N PHE A 125 0.88 14.39 -8.50
CA PHE A 125 0.07 13.81 -7.43
C PHE A 125 -0.63 14.93 -6.63
N PRO A 126 -1.95 14.88 -6.45
CA PRO A 126 -2.66 15.92 -5.70
C PRO A 126 -2.16 15.97 -4.25
N LYS A 127 -1.42 17.03 -3.91
CA LYS A 127 -0.98 17.32 -2.55
C LYS A 127 -2.21 17.73 -1.73
N ALA A 128 -2.62 16.90 -0.78
CA ALA A 128 -3.66 17.27 0.17
C ALA A 128 -3.13 18.41 1.06
N GLY A 129 -3.86 19.52 1.11
CA GLY A 129 -3.52 20.68 1.93
C GLY A 129 -3.49 20.32 3.41
N SER A 130 -2.46 20.78 4.12
CA SER A 130 -2.44 20.80 5.57
C SER A 130 -3.36 21.92 6.07
N THR A 131 -4.50 21.58 6.66
CA THR A 131 -5.30 22.55 7.41
C THR A 131 -5.74 21.95 8.75
N ASN A 132 -5.07 22.44 9.78
CA ASN A 132 -5.51 22.82 11.13
C ASN A 132 -6.78 22.13 11.69
N ALA A 133 -6.59 21.38 12.78
CA ALA A 133 -7.58 20.87 13.74
C ALA A 133 -8.73 19.97 13.21
N MET A 134 -8.75 18.70 13.66
CA MET A 134 -9.72 17.62 13.33
C MET A 134 -9.56 16.89 11.97
N GLY A 135 -8.34 16.43 11.68
CA GLY A 135 -8.08 15.15 10.98
C GLY A 135 -8.65 14.93 9.57
N ARG A 136 -7.83 15.17 8.54
CA ARG A 136 -7.86 14.46 7.25
C ARG A 136 -6.43 14.18 6.76
N PHE A 137 -6.02 12.92 6.73
CA PHE A 137 -4.87 12.44 5.95
C PHE A 137 -5.27 11.14 5.25
N ILE A 138 -5.34 11.17 3.92
CA ILE A 138 -5.60 9.99 3.09
C ILE A 138 -4.42 9.84 2.14
N HIS A 139 -3.54 8.90 2.44
CA HIS A 139 -2.43 8.51 1.58
C HIS A 139 -2.56 7.02 1.25
N PHE A 140 -2.73 6.71 -0.02
CA PHE A 140 -2.71 5.35 -0.52
C PHE A 140 -1.45 5.21 -1.37
N ASN A 141 -0.45 4.51 -0.85
CA ASN A 141 0.68 4.08 -1.66
C ASN A 141 0.30 2.76 -2.31
N ALA A 142 0.26 2.77 -3.65
CA ALA A 142 0.52 1.58 -4.44
C ALA A 142 2.04 1.43 -4.50
#